data_AF-W2CUI5-F1
#
_entry.id   AF-W2CUI5-F1
#
_cell.length_a   1.000
_cell.length_b   1.000
_cell.length_c   1.000
_cell.angle_alpha   90.00
_cell.angle_beta   90.00
_cell.angle_gamma   90.00
#
_symmetry.space_group_name_H-M   'P 1'
#
loop_
_entity.id
_entity.type
_entity.pdbx_description
1 polymer ?
#
loop_
_entity_poly.entity_id
_entity_poly.type
_entity_poly.pdbx_seq_one_letter_code
_entity_poly.pdbx_strand_id
1 'polypeptide(L)' 'MVEYSLTENTLTSAKGDFRAQINDVRSYDKEALINRILQRGTMLTRTDIMAVINAVEETVVDIHKEGGTVTLPLFSTGFS' A
#
# COMPACT_ATOMS: atom_id res chain seq x y z
N MET A 1 10.41 2.80 -13.15
CA MET A 1 10.02 4.16 -13.57
C MET A 1 8.51 4.14 -13.76
N VAL A 2 7.78 5.15 -13.27
CA VAL A 2 6.32 5.17 -13.38
C VAL A 2 5.95 5.72 -14.75
N GLU A 3 5.15 4.97 -15.51
CA GLU A 3 4.61 5.43 -16.79
C GLU A 3 3.32 6.23 -16.56
N TYR A 4 3.13 7.29 -17.33
CA TYR A 4 1.94 8.13 -17.23
C TYR A 4 1.51 8.64 -18.60
N SER A 5 0.24 8.98 -18.72
CA SER A 5 -0.36 9.66 -19.87
C SER A 5 -0.92 11.01 -19.44
N LEU A 6 -0.98 11.97 -20.36
CA LEU A 6 -1.61 13.26 -20.13
C LEU A 6 -3.07 13.17 -20.59
N THR A 7 -4.01 13.45 -19.69
CA THR A 7 -5.45 13.49 -19.99
C THR A 7 -5.99 14.88 -19.70
N GLU A 8 -6.96 15.34 -20.49
CA GLU A 8 -7.57 16.66 -20.30
C GLU A 8 -8.18 16.76 -18.89
N ASN A 9 -7.89 17.86 -18.19
CA ASN A 9 -8.36 18.06 -16.83
C ASN A 9 -9.78 18.64 -16.82
N THR A 10 -10.78 17.80 -16.56
CA THR A 10 -12.18 18.25 -16.47
C THR A 10 -12.56 18.86 -15.12
N LEU A 11 -11.64 18.89 -14.15
CA LEU A 11 -11.87 19.46 -12.82
C LEU A 11 -11.62 20.98 -12.78
N THR A 12 -11.05 21.55 -13.84
CA THR A 12 -10.75 22.99 -13.94
C THR A 12 -11.29 23.56 -15.25
N SER A 13 -11.60 24.85 -15.25
CA SER A 13 -12.11 25.55 -16.45
C SER A 13 -10.98 26.10 -17.35
N ALA A 14 -9.72 25.77 -17.05
CA ALA A 14 -8.55 26.32 -17.73
C ALA A 14 -8.31 25.57 -19.05
N LYS A 15 -8.30 26.30 -20.17
CA LYS A 15 -8.02 25.71 -21.49
C LYS A 15 -6.58 25.22 -21.56
N GLY A 16 -6.39 23.98 -22.02
CA GLY A 16 -5.08 23.36 -22.15
C GLY A 16 -4.51 22.84 -20.83
N ASP A 17 -5.34 22.68 -19.80
CA ASP A 17 -4.95 22.02 -18.55
C ASP A 17 -5.05 20.50 -18.71
N PHE A 18 -3.95 19.81 -18.42
CA PHE A 18 -3.83 18.36 -18.53
C PHE A 18 -3.34 17.77 -17.21
N ARG A 19 -3.99 16.70 -16.76
CA ARG A 19 -3.57 15.92 -15.60
C ARG A 19 -2.72 14.73 -16.04
N ALA A 20 -1.65 14.47 -15.30
CA ALA A 20 -0.91 13.23 -15.44
C ALA A 20 -1.71 12.10 -14.78
N GLN A 21 -2.02 11.07 -15.56
CA GLN A 21 -2.62 9.84 -15.09
C GLN A 21 -1.59 8.73 -15.16
N ILE A 22 -1.28 8.11 -14.02
CA ILE A 22 -0.39 6.95 -13.97
C ILE A 22 -1.05 5.82 -14.75
N ASN A 23 -0.30 5.22 -15.67
CA ASN A 23 -0.71 4.01 -16.35
C ASN A 23 -0.51 2.88 -15.32
N ASP A 24 -1.60 2.30 -14.82
CA ASP A 24 -1.52 1.31 -13.75
C ASP A 24 -0.76 0.07 -14.23
N VAL A 25 0.44 -0.13 -13.69
CA VAL A 25 1.39 -1.13 -14.20
C VAL A 25 1.08 -2.52 -13.63
N ARG A 26 0.50 -2.60 -12.42
CA ARG A 26 0.03 -3.85 -11.76
C ARG A 26 -0.49 -3.59 -10.34
N SER A 27 -1.53 -4.30 -9.92
CA SER A 27 -1.89 -4.44 -8.50
C SER A 27 -1.10 -5.57 -7.83
N TYR A 28 -0.67 -5.36 -6.59
CA TYR A 28 0.04 -6.34 -5.76
C TYR A 28 -0.75 -6.57 -4.47
N ASP A 29 -1.26 -7.78 -4.31
CA ASP A 29 -1.96 -8.21 -3.09
C ASP A 29 -0.98 -8.74 -2.02
N LYS A 30 -1.54 -9.19 -0.90
CA LYS A 30 -0.79 -9.77 0.23
C LYS A 30 0.06 -10.97 -0.20
N GLU A 31 -0.46 -11.82 -1.08
CA GLU A 31 0.26 -13.00 -1.59
C GLU A 31 1.44 -12.59 -2.48
N ALA A 32 1.25 -11.60 -3.35
CA ALA A 32 2.31 -11.04 -4.17
C ALA A 32 3.41 -10.39 -3.31
N LEU A 33 3.04 -9.72 -2.22
CA LEU A 33 3.97 -9.18 -1.23
C LEU A 33 4.78 -10.28 -0.54
N ILE A 34 4.14 -11.34 -0.04
CA ILE A 34 4.82 -12.48 0.61
C ILE A 34 5.82 -13.12 -0.34
N ASN A 35 5.42 -13.38 -1.58
CA ASN A 35 6.31 -13.94 -2.60
C ASN A 35 7.50 -13.01 -2.88
N ARG A 36 7.29 -11.69 -2.88
CA ARG A 36 8.36 -10.70 -3.05
C ARG A 36 9.35 -10.69 -1.88
N ILE A 37 8.87 -10.89 -0.65
CA ILE A 37 9.72 -11.00 0.54
C ILE A 37 10.59 -12.25 0.45
N LEU A 38 10.01 -13.41 0.11
CA LEU A 38 10.75 -14.67 -0.06
C LEU A 38 11.86 -14.56 -1.12
N GLN A 39 11.59 -13.88 -2.24
CA GLN A 39 12.57 -13.65 -3.30
C GLN A 39 13.80 -12.83 -2.87
N ARG A 40 13.75 -12.11 -1.75
CA ARG A 40 14.88 -11.33 -1.24
C ARG A 40 15.95 -12.18 -0.55
N GLY A 41 15.75 -13.49 -0.43
CA GLY A 41 16.72 -14.41 0.18
C GLY A 41 16.72 -14.34 1.71
N THR A 42 15.54 -14.34 2.32
CA THR A 42 15.40 -14.39 3.78
C THR A 42 15.58 -15.83 4.30
N MET A 43 15.91 -15.99 5.59
CA MET A 43 15.85 -17.30 6.26
C MET A 43 14.44 -17.65 6.74
N LEU A 44 13.46 -16.80 6.48
CA LEU A 44 12.08 -16.98 6.93
C LEU A 44 11.35 -17.92 5.96
N THR A 45 10.56 -18.83 6.50
CA THR A 45 9.63 -19.61 5.69
C THR A 45 8.45 -18.75 5.27
N ARG A 46 7.70 -19.24 4.27
CA ARG A 46 6.44 -18.62 3.86
C ARG A 46 5.48 -18.47 5.04
N THR A 47 5.39 -19.51 5.87
CA THR A 47 4.51 -19.55 7.04
C THR A 47 4.90 -18.49 8.07
N ASP A 48 6.19 -18.30 8.32
CA ASP A 48 6.68 -17.27 9.25
C ASP A 48 6.28 -15.86 8.80
N ILE A 49 6.45 -15.57 7.50
CA ILE A 49 6.10 -14.27 6.92
C ILE A 49 4.59 -14.04 7.01
N MET A 50 3.79 -15.05 6.66
CA MET A 50 2.33 -14.99 6.77
C MET A 50 1.88 -14.73 8.21
N ALA A 51 2.47 -15.44 9.17
CA ALA A 51 2.15 -15.27 10.58
C ALA A 51 2.44 -13.85 11.07
N VAL A 52 3.60 -13.28 10.71
CA VAL A 52 3.96 -11.91 11.10
C VAL A 52 3.02 -10.88 10.47
N ILE A 53 2.69 -10.99 9.18
CA ILE A 53 1.78 -10.03 8.54
C ILE A 53 0.38 -10.10 9.17
N ASN A 54 -0.15 -11.31 9.43
CA ASN A 54 -1.43 -11.47 10.12
C ASN A 54 -1.40 -10.87 11.52
N ALA A 55 -0.35 -11.15 12.29
CA ALA A 55 -0.21 -10.62 13.65
C ALA A 55 -0.14 -9.09 13.67
N VAL A 56 0.54 -8.47 12.69
CA VAL A 56 0.55 -7.01 12.54
C VAL A 56 -0.85 -6.49 12.24
N GLU A 57 -1.57 -7.08 11.29
CA GLU A 57 -2.94 -6.67 10.96
C GLU A 57 -3.88 -6.75 12.17
N GLU A 58 -3.85 -7.86 12.91
CA GLU A 58 -4.67 -8.07 14.11
C GLU A 58 -4.31 -7.08 15.22
N THR A 59 -3.01 -6.90 15.50
CA THR A 59 -2.53 -5.95 16.52
C THR A 59 -2.95 -4.53 16.18
N VAL A 60 -2.85 -4.14 14.90
CA VAL A 60 -3.30 -2.82 14.43
C VAL A 60 -4.78 -2.66 14.68
N VAL A 61 -5.60 -3.66 14.34
CA VAL A 61 -7.05 -3.64 14.61
C VAL A 61 -7.33 -3.45 16.10
N ASP A 62 -6.62 -4.15 16.98
CA ASP A 62 -6.83 -4.06 18.42
C ASP A 62 -6.43 -2.69 19.00
N ILE A 63 -5.28 -2.14 18.60
CA ILE A 63 -4.87 -0.77 18.98
C ILE A 63 -5.95 0.25 18.58
N HIS A 64 -6.51 0.10 17.39
CA HIS A 64 -7.58 0.97 16.92
C HIS A 64 -8.86 0.81 17.75
N LYS A 65 -9.26 -0.41 18.12
CA LYS A 65 -10.42 -0.62 19.02
C LYS A 65 -10.26 0.08 20.37
N GLU A 66 -9.02 0.26 20.84
CA GLU A 66 -8.70 0.98 22.07
C GLU A 66 -8.65 2.52 21.89
N GLY A 67 -8.89 3.02 20.67
CA GLY A 67 -8.79 4.45 20.34
C GLY A 67 -7.37 4.92 20.03
N GLY A 68 -6.43 3.98 19.84
CA GLY A 68 -5.04 4.27 19.53
C GLY A 68 -4.81 4.64 18.06
N THR A 69 -3.68 5.30 17.82
CA THR A 69 -3.15 5.59 16.49
C THR A 69 -1.89 4.75 16.26
N VAL A 70 -1.78 4.11 15.10
CA VAL A 70 -0.59 3.34 14.69
C VAL A 70 0.19 4.13 13.66
N THR A 71 1.44 4.47 13.99
CA THR A 71 2.38 5.09 13.05
C THR A 71 3.51 4.12 12.71
N LEU A 72 3.61 3.75 11.43
CA LEU A 72 4.68 2.95 10.86
C LEU A 72 5.42 3.76 9.78
N PRO A 73 6.64 3.35 9.35
CA PRO A 73 7.39 4.10 8.34
C PRO A 73 6.67 4.29 7.00
N LEU A 74 5.75 3.38 6.64
CA LEU A 74 5.04 3.43 5.36
C LEU A 74 3.70 4.19 5.43
N PHE A 75 3.08 4.26 6.60
CA PHE A 75 1.76 4.85 6.77
C PHE A 75 1.49 5.18 8.24
N SER A 76 0.57 6.12 8.44
CA SER A 76 -0.04 6.39 9.74
C SER A 76 -1.55 6.18 9.61
N THR A 77 -2.13 5.49 10.58
CA THR A 77 -3.56 5.19 10.63
C THR A 77 -4.07 5.36 12.06
N GLY A 78 -5.25 5.93 12.19
CA GLY A 78 -5.97 6.10 13.45
C GLY A 78 -7.47 6.17 13.17
N PHE A 79 -8.29 6.05 14.21
CA PHE A 79 -9.71 6.35 14.08
C PHE A 79 -9.93 7.87 14.05
N SER A 80 -10.76 8.32 13.11
CA SER A 80 -11.30 9.69 13.05
C SER A 80 -12.73 9.74 13.56
#